data_AF-A0A943ZAF6-F1
#
_entry.id   AF-A0A943ZAF6-F1
#
_cell.length_a   1.000
_cell.length_b   1.000
_cell.length_c   1.000
_cell.angle_alpha   90.00
_cell.angle_beta   90.00
_cell.angle_gamma   90.00
#
_symmetry.space_group_name_H-M   'P 1'
#
loop_
_entity.id
_entity.type
_entity.pdbx_description
1 polymer ?
#
loop_
_entity_poly.entity_id
_entity_poly.type
_entity_poly.pdbx_seq_one_letter_code
_entity_poly.pdbx_strand_id
1 'polypeptide(L)'
;MKVPAFISNKVERNGDNCILTLTTKQAKIAAIVGSILIIVALVFGIWGIVRQAEVVQLRQQTQLQSEQLKLLQQKTDVLDKKIQNLNQISEENKQMLKGAESGTPSQGGGDGSDPKQQAADESEVKTLTAAQLSARLSKMDKDAQKLLVSFYTMRNILRDGGAQDLMAMQSINFSAGSGGVSNNTTPSIWPSKGVITSPFGSRVDPVTGAIGAFHEGVDIADDYGTPIVATAAGVVTFAGYTEGGYGNLVEIDHGNGFVTRYGHNSAVLVTVGMSVKQGQTIALMGSTGKSTGAHVHYEVRLNGSPTDPMIFLPISN
;
A
#
# COMPACT_ATOMS: atom_id res chain seq x y z
N MET A 1 -64.86 -22.23 19.95
CA MET A 1 -64.43 -20.82 20.12
C MET A 1 -65.55 -20.02 20.76
N LYS A 2 -65.28 -19.29 21.86
CA LYS A 2 -66.27 -18.38 22.47
C LYS A 2 -66.48 -17.20 21.53
N VAL A 3 -67.71 -16.99 21.09
CA VAL A 3 -68.07 -15.84 20.25
C VAL A 3 -67.98 -14.59 21.13
N PRO A 4 -67.24 -13.54 20.72
CA PRO A 4 -67.16 -12.30 21.48
C PRO A 4 -68.55 -11.67 21.68
N ALA A 5 -68.80 -11.11 22.87
CA ALA A 5 -70.12 -10.60 23.29
C ALA A 5 -70.73 -9.57 22.31
N PHE A 6 -69.90 -8.88 21.52
CA PHE A 6 -70.35 -7.87 20.56
C PHE A 6 -70.97 -8.45 19.26
N ILE A 7 -70.85 -9.76 19.00
CA ILE A 7 -71.41 -10.43 17.80
C ILE A 7 -72.52 -11.42 18.16
N SER A 8 -72.68 -11.75 19.45
CA SER A 8 -73.59 -12.81 19.91
C SER A 8 -75.06 -12.58 19.55
N ASN A 9 -75.49 -11.32 19.39
CA ASN A 9 -76.88 -10.97 19.05
C ASN A 9 -77.18 -10.99 17.54
N LYS A 10 -76.21 -11.36 16.68
CA LYS A 10 -76.32 -11.36 15.20
C LYS A 10 -75.89 -12.67 14.55
N VAL A 11 -75.68 -13.70 15.36
CA VAL A 11 -75.19 -15.01 14.94
C VAL A 11 -76.28 -16.02 15.26
N GLU A 12 -76.89 -16.59 14.23
CA GLU A 12 -77.85 -17.68 14.36
C GLU A 12 -77.12 -19.00 14.02
N ARG A 13 -77.15 -19.96 14.94
CA ARG A 13 -76.54 -21.28 14.73
C ARG A 13 -77.58 -22.28 14.27
N ASN A 14 -77.33 -22.93 13.14
CA ASN A 14 -78.13 -24.03 12.64
C ASN A 14 -77.22 -25.25 12.45
N GLY A 15 -77.19 -26.15 13.44
CA GLY A 15 -76.26 -27.28 13.48
C GLY A 15 -74.80 -26.80 13.49
N ASP A 16 -74.00 -27.32 12.56
CA ASP A 16 -72.59 -26.92 12.39
C ASP A 16 -72.42 -25.60 11.62
N ASN A 17 -73.50 -25.04 11.06
CA ASN A 17 -73.46 -23.81 10.27
C ASN A 17 -73.79 -22.57 11.10
N CYS A 18 -73.01 -21.51 10.90
CA CYS A 18 -73.15 -20.22 11.56
C CYS A 18 -73.62 -19.18 10.54
N ILE A 19 -74.83 -18.62 10.72
CA ILE A 19 -75.40 -17.62 9.81
C ILE A 19 -75.30 -16.24 10.48
N LEU A 20 -74.69 -15.28 9.78
CA LEU A 20 -74.46 -13.92 10.23
C LEU A 20 -75.39 -12.96 9.49
N THR A 21 -76.38 -12.41 10.19
CA THR A 21 -77.34 -11.46 9.62
C THR A 21 -76.79 -10.03 9.73
N LEU A 22 -76.23 -9.53 8.64
CA LEU A 22 -75.63 -8.20 8.55
C LEU A 22 -76.52 -7.24 7.76
N THR A 23 -76.60 -5.99 8.21
CA THR A 23 -77.18 -4.92 7.40
C THR A 23 -76.24 -4.57 6.24
N THR A 24 -76.78 -4.05 5.13
CA THR A 24 -75.98 -3.67 3.95
C THR A 24 -74.85 -2.67 4.28
N LYS A 25 -75.08 -1.74 5.23
CA LYS A 25 -74.04 -0.82 5.72
C LYS A 25 -72.93 -1.56 6.48
N GLN A 26 -73.28 -2.53 7.33
CA GLN A 26 -72.30 -3.31 8.11
C GLN A 26 -71.52 -4.30 7.24
N ALA A 27 -72.15 -4.90 6.23
CA ALA A 27 -71.47 -5.74 5.25
C ALA A 27 -70.40 -4.95 4.46
N LYS A 28 -70.70 -3.72 4.05
CA LYS A 28 -69.73 -2.84 3.38
C LYS A 28 -68.53 -2.50 4.27
N ILE A 29 -68.77 -2.14 5.54
CA ILE A 29 -67.70 -1.84 6.50
C ILE A 29 -66.83 -3.09 6.75
N ALA A 30 -67.46 -4.26 6.95
CA ALA A 30 -66.73 -5.51 7.15
C ALA A 30 -65.85 -5.88 5.94
N ALA A 31 -66.34 -5.68 4.72
CA ALA A 31 -65.57 -5.91 3.50
C ALA A 31 -64.35 -4.97 3.38
N ILE A 32 -64.51 -3.68 3.72
CA ILE A 32 -63.42 -2.70 3.70
C ILE A 32 -62.36 -3.07 4.74
N VAL A 33 -62.77 -3.35 5.98
CA VAL A 33 -61.85 -3.74 7.06
C VAL A 33 -61.13 -5.04 6.73
N GLY A 34 -61.82 -6.04 6.18
CA GLY A 34 -61.22 -7.29 5.72
C GLY A 34 -60.17 -7.06 4.63
N SER A 35 -60.46 -6.18 3.67
CA SER A 35 -59.52 -5.84 2.59
C SER A 35 -58.26 -5.15 3.13
N ILE A 36 -58.42 -4.21 4.08
CA ILE A 36 -57.29 -3.54 4.72
C ILE A 36 -56.41 -4.53 5.49
N LEU A 37 -57.02 -5.45 6.25
CA LEU A 37 -56.28 -6.47 7.00
C LEU A 37 -55.47 -7.39 6.08
N ILE A 38 -56.02 -7.77 4.92
CA ILE A 38 -55.32 -8.58 3.93
C ILE A 38 -54.13 -7.80 3.34
N ILE A 39 -54.32 -6.53 2.99
CA ILE A 39 -53.24 -5.68 2.45
C ILE A 39 -52.12 -5.53 3.48
N VAL A 40 -52.46 -5.27 4.75
CA VAL A 40 -51.48 -5.15 5.83
C VAL A 40 -50.69 -6.46 6.01
N ALA A 41 -51.37 -7.61 6.01
CA ALA A 41 -50.70 -8.91 6.11
C ALA A 41 -49.74 -9.17 4.94
N LEU A 42 -50.13 -8.80 3.72
CA LEU A 42 -49.26 -8.92 2.53
C LEU A 42 -48.03 -8.00 2.63
N VAL A 43 -48.20 -6.76 3.08
CA VAL A 43 -47.09 -5.81 3.28
C VAL A 43 -46.10 -6.33 4.31
N PHE A 44 -46.57 -6.85 5.45
CA PHE A 44 -45.69 -7.44 6.46
C PHE A 44 -44.99 -8.71 5.96
N GLY A 45 -45.69 -9.54 5.18
CA GLY A 45 -45.09 -10.73 4.56
C GLY A 45 -43.96 -10.36 3.59
N ILE A 46 -44.21 -9.42 2.69
CA ILE A 46 -43.20 -8.92 1.74
C ILE A 46 -42.03 -8.28 2.47
N TRP A 47 -42.30 -7.42 3.46
CA TRP A 47 -41.25 -6.78 4.26
C TRP A 47 -40.39 -7.79 5.02
N GLY A 48 -40.99 -8.83 5.60
CA GLY A 48 -40.27 -9.91 6.26
C GLY A 48 -39.32 -10.66 5.33
N ILE A 49 -39.78 -10.99 4.12
CA ILE A 49 -38.96 -11.68 3.11
C ILE A 49 -37.78 -10.81 2.65
N VAL A 50 -38.03 -9.52 2.36
CA VAL A 50 -36.98 -8.57 1.94
C VAL A 50 -35.94 -8.40 3.04
N ARG A 51 -36.37 -8.21 4.29
CA ARG A 51 -35.47 -8.07 5.44
C ARG A 51 -34.64 -9.34 5.67
N GLN A 52 -35.22 -10.52 5.48
CA GLN A 52 -34.50 -11.78 5.63
C GLN A 52 -33.45 -11.95 4.51
N ALA A 53 -33.76 -11.53 3.29
CA ALA A 53 -32.80 -11.52 2.18
C ALA A 53 -31.62 -10.56 2.43
N GLU A 54 -31.88 -9.34 2.91
CA GLU A 54 -30.83 -8.38 3.29
C GLU A 54 -29.92 -8.93 4.38
N VAL A 55 -30.48 -9.56 5.43
CA VAL A 55 -29.69 -10.14 6.53
C VAL A 55 -28.81 -11.30 6.03
N VAL A 56 -29.31 -12.12 5.10
CA VAL A 56 -28.50 -13.20 4.49
C VAL A 56 -27.37 -12.63 3.63
N GLN A 57 -27.66 -11.61 2.82
CA GLN A 57 -26.64 -10.95 2.00
C GLN A 57 -25.55 -10.27 2.85
N LEU A 58 -25.95 -9.57 3.91
CA LEU A 58 -25.01 -8.92 4.83
C LEU A 58 -24.10 -9.94 5.53
N ARG A 59 -24.65 -11.12 5.92
CA ARG A 59 -23.85 -12.22 6.49
C ARG A 59 -22.84 -12.80 5.49
N GLN A 60 -23.25 -12.98 4.23
CA GLN A 60 -22.34 -13.41 3.17
C GLN A 60 -21.22 -12.40 2.94
N GLN A 61 -21.52 -11.10 2.90
CA GLN A 61 -20.49 -10.06 2.78
C GLN A 61 -19.53 -10.07 3.97
N THR A 62 -20.03 -10.20 5.19
CA THR A 62 -19.20 -10.24 6.41
C THR A 62 -18.30 -11.49 6.41
N GLN A 63 -18.82 -12.64 5.96
CA GLN A 63 -18.03 -13.87 5.82
C GLN A 63 -16.92 -13.71 4.78
N LEU A 64 -17.23 -13.19 3.59
CA LEU A 64 -16.23 -12.92 2.55
C LEU A 64 -15.13 -11.96 3.03
N GLN A 65 -15.50 -10.90 3.74
CA GLN A 65 -14.52 -9.99 4.34
C GLN A 65 -13.63 -10.70 5.38
N SER A 66 -14.20 -11.58 6.20
CA SER A 66 -13.44 -12.33 7.20
C SER A 66 -12.46 -13.33 6.56
N GLU A 67 -12.85 -13.96 5.46
CA GLU A 67 -11.97 -14.87 4.71
C GLU A 67 -10.84 -14.12 4.00
N GLN A 68 -11.14 -12.97 3.38
CA GLN A 68 -10.14 -12.10 2.78
C GLN A 68 -9.13 -11.61 3.82
N LEU A 69 -9.59 -11.25 5.02
CA LEU A 69 -8.73 -10.83 6.12
C LEU A 69 -7.81 -11.97 6.58
N LYS A 70 -8.34 -13.20 6.69
CA LYS A 70 -7.56 -14.39 7.07
C LYS A 70 -6.53 -14.75 6.00
N LEU A 71 -6.89 -14.63 4.72
CA LEU A 71 -5.97 -14.86 3.61
C LEU A 71 -4.85 -13.80 3.57
N LEU A 72 -5.17 -12.54 3.84
CA LEU A 72 -4.19 -11.45 3.93
C LEU A 72 -3.24 -11.65 5.12
N GLN A 73 -3.75 -12.09 6.27
CA GLN A 73 -2.92 -12.47 7.42
C GLN A 73 -2.01 -13.64 7.09
N GLN A 74 -2.53 -14.71 6.47
CA GLN A 74 -1.73 -15.85 6.07
C GLN A 74 -0.64 -15.47 5.06
N LYS A 75 -0.97 -14.65 4.06
CA LYS A 75 0.03 -14.12 3.10
C LYS A 75 1.07 -13.25 3.78
N THR A 76 0.67 -12.47 4.79
CA THR A 76 1.56 -11.66 5.61
C THR A 76 2.54 -12.53 6.41
N ASP A 77 2.07 -13.57 7.10
CA ASP A 77 2.93 -14.46 7.89
C ASP A 77 3.91 -15.23 7.01
N VAL A 78 3.47 -15.67 5.83
CA VAL A 78 4.36 -16.31 4.84
C VAL A 78 5.41 -15.32 4.34
N LEU A 79 5.04 -14.05 4.15
CA LEU A 79 5.96 -13.01 3.71
C LEU A 79 6.97 -12.67 4.82
N ASP A 80 6.53 -12.58 6.08
CA ASP A 80 7.39 -12.37 7.25
C ASP A 80 8.41 -13.51 7.40
N LYS A 81 7.97 -14.77 7.24
CA LYS A 81 8.86 -15.94 7.20
C LYS A 81 9.87 -15.87 6.04
N LYS A 82 9.45 -15.42 4.86
CA LYS A 82 10.36 -15.23 3.72
C LYS A 82 11.40 -14.14 4.00
N ILE A 83 10.99 -13.03 4.61
CA ILE A 83 11.90 -11.94 5.03
C ILE A 83 12.90 -12.44 6.07
N GLN A 84 12.45 -13.18 7.08
CA GLN A 84 13.33 -13.77 8.09
C GLN A 84 14.33 -14.74 7.48
N ASN A 85 13.89 -15.60 6.56
CA ASN A 85 14.77 -16.53 5.87
C ASN A 85 15.80 -15.80 4.99
N LEU A 86 15.40 -14.73 4.29
CA LEU A 86 16.34 -13.90 3.53
C LEU A 86 17.35 -13.18 4.42
N ASN A 87 16.93 -12.69 5.59
CA ASN A 87 17.83 -12.10 6.58
C ASN A 87 18.81 -13.13 7.14
N GLN A 88 18.35 -14.36 7.38
CA GLN A 88 19.20 -15.46 7.80
C GLN A 88 20.24 -15.80 6.72
N ILE A 89 19.83 -15.95 5.46
CA ILE A 89 20.75 -16.18 4.33
C ILE A 89 21.76 -15.03 4.19
N SER A 90 21.32 -13.78 4.41
CA SER A 90 22.20 -12.62 4.38
C SER A 90 23.24 -12.65 5.50
N GLU A 91 22.87 -13.04 6.72
CA GLU A 91 23.82 -13.18 7.83
C GLU A 91 24.72 -14.42 7.67
N GLU A 92 24.22 -15.53 7.12
CA GLU A 92 25.01 -16.70 6.75
C GLU A 92 26.06 -16.33 5.68
N ASN A 93 25.68 -15.60 4.64
CA ASN A 93 26.62 -15.10 3.62
C ASN A 93 27.68 -14.16 4.23
N LYS A 94 27.30 -13.34 5.20
CA LYS A 94 28.22 -12.45 5.93
C LYS A 94 29.19 -13.22 6.84
N GLN A 95 28.75 -14.33 7.42
CA GLN A 95 29.63 -15.24 8.18
C GLN A 95 30.58 -16.04 7.26
N MET A 96 30.08 -16.50 6.10
CA MET A 96 30.92 -17.16 5.09
C MET A 96 31.98 -16.20 4.51
N LEU A 97 31.65 -14.91 4.36
CA LEU A 97 32.59 -13.89 3.90
C LEU A 97 33.70 -13.62 4.94
N LYS A 98 33.38 -13.63 6.23
CA LYS A 98 34.39 -13.58 7.31
C LYS A 98 35.26 -14.84 7.37
N GLY A 99 34.72 -15.99 7.01
CA GLY A 99 35.47 -17.26 6.95
C GLY A 99 36.44 -17.34 5.76
N ALA A 100 36.18 -16.60 4.68
CA ALA A 100 37.05 -16.56 3.50
C ALA A 100 38.31 -15.69 3.68
N GLU A 101 38.37 -14.85 4.72
CA GLU A 101 39.56 -14.04 5.05
C GLU A 101 40.60 -14.75 5.93
N SER A 102 40.30 -15.92 6.50
CA SER A 102 41.25 -16.69 7.31
C SER A 102 41.72 -17.96 6.60
N GLY A 103 42.71 -17.81 5.72
CA GLY A 103 43.45 -18.93 5.15
C GLY A 103 44.54 -19.46 6.10
N THR A 104 44.54 -20.78 6.30
CA THR A 104 45.58 -21.72 6.83
C THR A 104 45.56 -22.13 8.32
N PRO A 105 45.91 -23.41 8.63
CA PRO A 105 45.14 -24.25 9.55
C PRO A 105 45.82 -24.50 10.91
N SER A 106 45.02 -24.83 11.93
CA SER A 106 45.50 -25.62 13.09
C SER A 106 44.35 -26.38 13.76
N GLN A 107 44.35 -27.70 13.56
CA GLN A 107 44.31 -28.77 14.56
C GLN A 107 43.82 -28.43 15.98
N GLY A 108 42.84 -29.22 16.48
CA GLY A 108 42.62 -29.42 17.92
C GLY A 108 41.17 -29.67 18.30
N GLY A 109 40.86 -30.88 18.80
CA GLY A 109 39.50 -31.34 19.10
C GLY A 109 38.86 -30.74 20.37
N GLY A 110 37.66 -31.23 20.67
CA GLY A 110 37.21 -31.36 22.06
C GLY A 110 35.82 -30.81 22.39
N ASP A 111 34.88 -31.74 22.43
CA ASP A 111 33.87 -31.91 23.48
C ASP A 111 32.68 -30.93 23.56
N GLY A 112 31.52 -31.52 23.84
CA GLY A 112 30.22 -30.93 23.66
C GLY A 112 29.62 -30.25 24.89
N SER A 113 28.44 -29.68 24.67
CA SER A 113 27.29 -29.64 25.59
C SER A 113 26.26 -28.64 25.06
N ASP A 114 25.14 -29.16 24.55
CA ASP A 114 23.83 -28.61 24.94
C ASP A 114 23.65 -28.83 26.45
N PRO A 115 22.85 -28.05 27.22
CA PRO A 115 21.55 -27.52 26.77
C PRO A 115 21.17 -26.13 27.35
N LYS A 116 20.14 -25.48 26.78
CA LYS A 116 18.87 -25.26 27.50
C LYS A 116 17.83 -24.46 26.71
N GLN A 117 16.72 -25.17 26.59
CA GLN A 117 15.38 -24.80 26.17
C GLN A 117 14.69 -23.96 27.26
N GLN A 118 14.06 -22.85 26.89
CA GLN A 118 12.94 -22.19 27.59
C GLN A 118 11.98 -21.72 26.48
N ALA A 119 11.00 -22.55 26.12
CA ALA A 119 9.70 -22.74 26.76
C ALA A 119 8.74 -21.58 26.49
N ALA A 120 7.63 -21.96 25.85
CA ALA A 120 6.59 -21.14 25.29
C ALA A 120 5.86 -20.26 26.32
N ASP A 121 5.45 -19.08 25.88
CA ASP A 121 4.34 -18.34 26.47
C ASP A 121 3.24 -18.22 25.41
N GLU A 122 2.13 -18.90 25.68
CA GLU A 122 0.87 -18.83 24.95
C GLU A 122 0.29 -17.43 25.14
N SER A 123 0.37 -16.56 24.13
CA SER A 123 -0.31 -15.27 24.15
C SER A 123 -1.33 -15.18 23.02
N GLU A 124 -2.57 -14.96 23.46
CA GLU A 124 -3.78 -14.68 22.71
C GLU A 124 -3.55 -14.02 21.35
N VAL A 125 -4.22 -14.54 20.31
CA VAL A 125 -4.33 -13.90 19.00
C VAL A 125 -5.12 -12.60 19.16
N LYS A 126 -4.43 -11.52 19.52
CA LYS A 126 -4.95 -10.16 19.48
C LYS A 126 -5.26 -9.83 18.03
N THR A 127 -6.55 -9.77 17.71
CA THR A 127 -7.03 -9.35 16.39
C THR A 127 -6.57 -7.92 16.16
N LEU A 128 -5.53 -7.75 15.32
CA LEU A 128 -5.01 -6.43 14.96
C LEU A 128 -6.12 -5.62 14.30
N THR A 129 -6.35 -4.40 14.78
CA THR A 129 -7.30 -3.48 14.16
C THR A 129 -6.85 -3.14 12.73
N ALA A 130 -7.77 -2.73 11.87
CA ALA A 130 -7.46 -2.39 10.47
C ALA A 130 -6.33 -1.35 10.34
N ALA A 131 -6.25 -0.39 11.27
CA ALA A 131 -5.19 0.62 11.32
C ALA A 131 -3.82 0.03 11.73
N GLN A 132 -3.80 -0.94 12.65
CA GLN A 132 -2.56 -1.63 13.04
C GLN A 132 -2.09 -2.57 11.93
N LEU A 133 -3.02 -3.22 11.22
CA LEU A 133 -2.71 -4.05 10.07
C LEU A 133 -2.18 -3.20 8.91
N SER A 134 -2.79 -2.04 8.61
CA SER A 134 -2.30 -1.14 7.56
C SER A 134 -0.92 -0.56 7.88
N ALA A 135 -0.68 -0.19 9.13
CA ALA A 135 0.65 0.27 9.58
C ALA A 135 1.71 -0.84 9.45
N ARG A 136 1.36 -2.08 9.82
CA ARG A 136 2.27 -3.24 9.69
C ARG A 136 2.53 -3.60 8.23
N LEU A 137 1.50 -3.57 7.38
CA LEU A 137 1.63 -3.76 5.94
C LEU A 137 2.52 -2.68 5.31
N SER A 138 2.32 -1.42 5.65
CA SER A 138 3.18 -0.32 5.19
C SER A 138 4.64 -0.50 5.63
N LYS A 139 4.87 -0.96 6.86
CA LYS A 139 6.22 -1.26 7.34
C LYS A 139 6.86 -2.42 6.57
N MET A 140 6.15 -3.53 6.40
CA MET A 140 6.67 -4.68 5.63
C MET A 140 6.91 -4.33 4.16
N ASP A 141 6.07 -3.49 3.57
CA ASP A 141 6.27 -3.01 2.21
C ASP A 141 7.56 -2.18 2.12
N LYS A 142 7.80 -1.25 3.05
CA LYS A 142 9.08 -0.52 3.14
C LYS A 142 10.27 -1.47 3.34
N ASP A 143 10.15 -2.48 4.20
CA ASP A 143 11.23 -3.43 4.47
C ASP A 143 11.52 -4.33 3.25
N ALA A 144 10.48 -4.79 2.55
CA ALA A 144 10.60 -5.54 1.30
C ALA A 144 11.22 -4.69 0.19
N GLN A 145 10.82 -3.43 0.07
CA GLN A 145 11.44 -2.48 -0.86
C GLN A 145 12.91 -2.25 -0.53
N LYS A 146 13.28 -2.06 0.74
CA LYS A 146 14.70 -1.96 1.17
C LYS A 146 15.51 -3.19 0.79
N LEU A 147 14.97 -4.40 1.01
CA LEU A 147 15.63 -5.65 0.64
C LEU A 147 15.77 -5.82 -0.88
N LEU A 148 14.76 -5.41 -1.65
CA LEU A 148 14.86 -5.37 -3.10
C LEU A 148 15.96 -4.41 -3.53
N VAL A 149 15.98 -3.21 -2.97
CA VAL A 149 17.01 -2.20 -3.28
C VAL A 149 18.40 -2.69 -2.93
N SER A 150 18.61 -3.30 -1.76
CA SER A 150 19.91 -3.87 -1.38
C SER A 150 20.32 -5.00 -2.32
N PHE A 151 19.39 -5.88 -2.71
CA PHE A 151 19.63 -6.93 -3.69
C PHE A 151 20.02 -6.38 -5.07
N TYR A 152 19.30 -5.39 -5.59
CA TYR A 152 19.62 -4.75 -6.87
C TYR A 152 20.95 -3.98 -6.83
N THR A 153 21.22 -3.29 -5.72
CA THR A 153 22.50 -2.60 -5.50
C THR A 153 23.65 -3.60 -5.50
N MET A 154 23.50 -4.71 -4.77
CA MET A 154 24.48 -5.79 -4.74
C MET A 154 24.66 -6.45 -6.12
N ARG A 155 23.56 -6.69 -6.85
CA ARG A 155 23.61 -7.22 -8.22
C ARG A 155 24.36 -6.27 -9.16
N ASN A 156 24.15 -4.96 -9.05
CA ASN A 156 24.84 -3.97 -9.89
C ASN A 156 26.35 -3.95 -9.58
N ILE A 157 26.73 -3.97 -8.29
CA ILE A 157 28.13 -4.07 -7.85
C ILE A 157 28.80 -5.35 -8.40
N LEU A 158 28.09 -6.48 -8.34
CA LEU A 158 28.60 -7.77 -8.83
C LEU A 158 28.69 -7.83 -10.37
N ARG A 159 27.81 -7.13 -11.09
CA ARG A 159 27.75 -7.14 -12.56
C ARG A 159 28.78 -6.21 -13.21
N ASP A 160 29.01 -5.04 -12.62
CA ASP A 160 29.80 -3.98 -13.26
C ASP A 160 31.32 -4.08 -12.93
N GLY A 161 31.74 -5.01 -12.07
CA GLY A 161 33.14 -5.47 -12.01
C GLY A 161 33.74 -5.63 -10.61
N GLY A 162 33.54 -6.81 -10.02
CA GLY A 162 34.55 -7.58 -9.27
C GLY A 162 35.21 -6.98 -8.02
N ALA A 163 34.85 -7.51 -6.85
CA ALA A 163 35.67 -7.75 -5.63
C ALA A 163 36.58 -6.64 -5.03
N GLN A 164 36.86 -5.53 -5.71
CA GLN A 164 37.71 -4.44 -5.24
C GLN A 164 36.94 -3.45 -4.35
N ASP A 165 35.62 -3.43 -4.45
CA ASP A 165 34.74 -2.56 -3.66
C ASP A 165 34.19 -3.23 -2.38
N LEU A 166 34.69 -4.42 -1.99
CA LEU A 166 34.37 -4.99 -0.68
C LEU A 166 34.88 -4.09 0.47
N MET A 167 35.93 -3.28 0.23
CA MET A 167 36.39 -2.25 1.16
C MET A 167 35.46 -1.03 1.23
N ALA A 168 34.64 -0.76 0.21
CA ALA A 168 33.56 0.23 0.25
C ALA A 168 32.33 -0.27 1.04
N MET A 169 32.30 -1.56 1.37
CA MET A 169 31.22 -2.15 2.17
C MET A 169 31.31 -1.81 3.67
N GLN A 170 32.46 -1.30 4.14
CA GLN A 170 32.59 -0.75 5.50
C GLN A 170 32.14 0.72 5.62
N SER A 171 31.85 1.42 4.52
CA SER A 171 31.42 2.83 4.54
C SER A 171 29.91 3.05 4.41
N ILE A 172 29.09 2.00 4.58
CA ILE A 172 27.68 2.17 5.01
C ILE A 172 27.62 2.66 6.48
N ASN A 173 28.76 2.99 7.10
CA ASN A 173 28.85 4.06 8.08
C ASN A 173 28.91 5.42 7.37
N PHE A 174 27.73 6.01 7.23
CA PHE A 174 27.45 7.44 7.32
C PHE A 174 28.69 8.34 7.47
N SER A 175 29.31 8.77 6.37
CA SER A 175 30.16 9.95 6.41
C SER A 175 30.23 10.62 5.04
N ALA A 176 30.11 11.93 5.10
CA ALA A 176 30.12 12.86 4.00
C ALA A 176 31.41 12.78 3.18
N GLY A 177 31.24 12.87 1.87
CA GLY A 177 32.26 13.37 0.94
C GLY A 177 33.36 12.39 0.55
N SER A 178 33.35 11.97 -0.71
CA SER A 178 34.49 12.15 -1.62
C SER A 178 34.10 11.59 -2.99
N GLY A 179 34.36 12.39 -4.03
CA GLY A 179 34.08 12.03 -5.41
C GLY A 179 34.88 10.81 -5.86
N GLY A 180 34.18 9.73 -6.15
CA GLY A 180 34.62 8.65 -7.02
C GLY A 180 33.64 8.54 -8.17
N VAL A 181 34.13 8.68 -9.41
CA VAL A 181 33.34 8.47 -10.63
C VAL A 181 33.00 6.99 -10.72
N SER A 182 31.94 6.57 -10.03
CA SER A 182 31.29 5.29 -10.25
C SER A 182 30.09 5.54 -11.16
N ASN A 183 29.90 4.71 -12.19
CA ASN A 183 28.71 4.73 -13.03
C ASN A 183 27.50 4.28 -12.19
N ASN A 184 27.06 5.18 -11.32
CA ASN A 184 26.06 4.91 -10.30
C ASN A 184 24.68 5.01 -10.96
N THR A 185 24.22 3.85 -11.43
CA THR A 185 22.89 3.65 -12.03
C THR A 185 21.80 3.55 -10.96
N THR A 186 22.16 3.54 -9.68
CA THR A 186 21.23 3.57 -8.56
C THR A 186 21.07 5.02 -8.06
N PRO A 187 19.83 5.54 -7.95
CA PRO A 187 19.59 6.84 -7.35
C PRO A 187 20.17 6.91 -5.93
N SER A 188 20.98 7.94 -5.62
CA SER A 188 21.66 8.01 -4.32
C SER A 188 21.91 9.43 -3.79
N ILE A 189 21.37 10.45 -4.47
CA ILE A 189 21.48 11.86 -4.05
C ILE A 189 20.10 12.52 -4.09
N TRP A 190 19.94 13.60 -3.35
CA TRP A 190 18.75 14.44 -3.41
C TRP A 190 18.60 15.10 -4.80
N PRO A 191 17.39 15.13 -5.38
CA PRO A 191 17.14 15.74 -6.69
C PRO A 191 17.19 17.28 -6.65
N SER A 192 17.02 17.87 -5.48
CA SER A 192 17.07 19.31 -5.22
C SER A 192 17.31 19.53 -3.72
N LYS A 193 17.77 20.73 -3.35
CA LYS A 193 17.58 21.25 -1.99
C LYS A 193 16.09 21.57 -1.77
N GLY A 194 15.67 21.61 -0.50
CA GLY A 194 14.31 21.97 -0.13
C GLY A 194 13.79 21.20 1.07
N VAL A 195 12.48 21.34 1.32
CA VAL A 195 11.75 20.68 2.41
C VAL A 195 10.73 19.71 1.82
N ILE A 196 10.61 18.52 2.39
CA ILE A 196 9.56 17.57 2.02
C ILE A 196 8.21 18.14 2.47
N THR A 197 7.32 18.40 1.52
CA THR A 197 5.96 18.89 1.79
C THR A 197 4.91 17.80 1.63
N SER A 198 5.20 16.75 0.85
CA SER A 198 4.33 15.59 0.73
C SER A 198 5.13 14.29 0.61
N PRO A 199 5.01 13.35 1.56
CA PRO A 199 5.69 12.06 1.49
C PRO A 199 5.01 11.09 0.51
N PHE A 200 5.72 10.02 0.16
CA PHE A 200 5.20 8.89 -0.60
C PHE A 200 4.08 8.15 0.16
N GLY A 201 3.09 7.66 -0.58
CA GLY A 201 2.03 6.79 -0.07
C GLY A 201 0.63 7.41 -0.04
N SER A 202 -0.28 6.79 0.71
CA SER A 202 -1.69 7.19 0.77
C SER A 202 -1.87 8.60 1.35
N ARG A 203 -2.59 9.45 0.64
CA ARG A 203 -2.93 10.81 1.06
C ARG A 203 -4.37 11.18 0.68
N VAL A 204 -4.84 12.31 1.21
CA VAL A 204 -6.00 13.01 0.66
C VAL A 204 -5.50 13.82 -0.53
N ASP A 205 -6.22 13.79 -1.66
CA ASP A 205 -5.85 14.56 -2.84
C ASP A 205 -5.79 16.06 -2.51
N PRO A 206 -4.65 16.73 -2.68
CA PRO A 206 -4.49 18.12 -2.24
C PRO A 206 -5.27 19.13 -3.09
N VAL A 207 -5.74 18.73 -4.27
CA VAL A 207 -6.48 19.59 -5.20
C VAL A 207 -7.97 19.29 -5.18
N THR A 208 -8.35 18.01 -5.15
CA THR A 208 -9.76 17.58 -5.22
C THR A 208 -10.37 17.25 -3.86
N GLY A 209 -9.56 17.06 -2.82
CA GLY A 209 -10.01 16.63 -1.49
C GLY A 209 -10.43 15.16 -1.42
N ALA A 210 -10.19 14.37 -2.47
CA ALA A 210 -10.56 12.96 -2.52
C ALA A 210 -9.77 12.13 -1.50
N ILE A 211 -10.47 11.36 -0.68
CA ILE A 211 -9.86 10.44 0.29
C ILE A 211 -9.44 9.16 -0.45
N GLY A 212 -8.20 8.71 -0.22
CA GLY A 212 -7.66 7.47 -0.81
C GLY A 212 -6.80 7.69 -2.07
N ALA A 213 -6.35 8.91 -2.34
CA ALA A 213 -5.33 9.15 -3.35
C ALA A 213 -4.00 8.51 -2.93
N PHE A 214 -3.21 8.06 -3.90
CA PHE A 214 -1.87 7.52 -3.65
C PHE A 214 -0.83 8.44 -4.29
N HIS A 215 0.18 8.81 -3.51
CA HIS A 215 1.29 9.62 -3.98
C HIS A 215 2.45 8.73 -4.39
N GLU A 216 2.73 8.68 -5.70
CA GLU A 216 3.75 7.81 -6.30
C GLU A 216 5.20 8.29 -6.10
N GLY A 217 5.39 9.44 -5.45
CA GLY A 217 6.69 10.05 -5.25
C GLY A 217 6.76 10.86 -3.95
N VAL A 218 7.73 11.75 -3.87
CA VAL A 218 7.90 12.74 -2.79
C VAL A 218 7.90 14.14 -3.39
N ASP A 219 7.21 15.06 -2.72
CA ASP A 219 7.17 16.47 -3.12
C ASP A 219 8.18 17.24 -2.26
N ILE A 220 9.16 17.86 -2.91
CA ILE A 220 10.22 18.65 -2.27
C ILE A 220 10.07 20.11 -2.72
N ALA A 221 9.67 20.98 -1.80
CA ALA A 221 9.45 22.39 -2.07
C ALA A 221 10.69 23.23 -1.80
N ASP A 222 10.94 24.17 -2.70
CA ASP A 222 11.93 25.24 -2.58
C ASP A 222 11.51 26.39 -3.52
N ASP A 223 12.34 27.43 -3.63
CA ASP A 223 12.08 28.57 -4.51
C ASP A 223 11.90 28.18 -5.99
N TYR A 224 11.02 28.90 -6.68
CA TYR A 224 10.81 28.75 -8.12
C TYR A 224 12.13 28.97 -8.87
N GLY A 225 12.44 28.09 -9.82
CA GLY A 225 13.69 28.14 -10.58
C GLY A 225 14.88 27.45 -9.91
N THR A 226 14.72 26.88 -8.70
CA THR A 226 15.78 26.08 -8.07
C THR A 226 16.24 24.95 -9.00
N PRO A 227 17.56 24.74 -9.18
CA PRO A 227 18.07 23.67 -10.03
C PRO A 227 17.66 22.27 -9.55
N ILE A 228 17.16 21.45 -10.47
CA ILE A 228 16.87 20.03 -10.24
C ILE A 228 17.92 19.19 -10.97
N VAL A 229 18.49 18.21 -10.27
CA VAL A 229 19.59 17.37 -10.76
C VAL A 229 19.18 15.90 -10.90
N ALA A 230 19.83 15.21 -11.86
CA ALA A 230 19.70 13.77 -12.02
C ALA A 230 20.28 13.04 -10.79
N THR A 231 19.53 12.11 -10.22
CA THR A 231 19.92 11.43 -8.97
C THR A 231 20.79 10.19 -9.20
N ALA A 232 20.97 9.80 -10.46
CA ALA A 232 21.85 8.75 -10.95
C ALA A 232 22.24 9.03 -12.41
N ALA A 233 23.27 8.36 -12.92
CA ALA A 233 23.60 8.41 -14.36
C ALA A 233 22.59 7.62 -15.18
N GLY A 234 22.26 8.06 -16.40
CA GLY A 234 21.24 7.39 -17.22
C GLY A 234 21.01 8.05 -18.58
N VAL A 235 19.95 7.62 -19.26
CA VAL A 235 19.49 8.17 -20.54
C VAL A 235 18.09 8.74 -20.37
N VAL A 236 17.89 9.97 -20.84
CA VAL A 236 16.59 10.65 -20.80
C VAL A 236 15.60 9.91 -21.73
N THR A 237 14.53 9.37 -21.16
CA THR A 237 13.46 8.68 -21.90
C THR A 237 12.28 9.60 -22.20
N PHE A 238 12.09 10.64 -21.39
CA PHE A 238 11.06 11.66 -21.59
C PHE A 238 11.55 13.04 -21.17
N ALA A 239 11.21 14.08 -21.95
CA ALA A 239 11.50 15.47 -21.65
C ALA A 239 10.48 16.38 -22.33
N GLY A 240 9.51 16.90 -21.59
CA GLY A 240 8.46 17.76 -22.15
C GLY A 240 7.24 17.93 -21.26
N TYR A 241 6.20 18.59 -21.78
CA TYR A 241 4.93 18.78 -21.07
C TYR A 241 4.04 17.55 -21.18
N THR A 242 3.36 17.20 -20.09
CA THR A 242 2.36 16.13 -20.01
C THR A 242 1.01 16.67 -19.57
N GLU A 243 -0.06 16.15 -20.18
CA GLU A 243 -1.43 16.50 -19.76
C GLU A 243 -1.84 15.79 -18.45
N GLY A 244 -1.11 14.74 -18.05
CA GLY A 244 -1.41 13.83 -16.94
C GLY A 244 -0.94 14.29 -15.55
N GLY A 245 -1.14 15.55 -15.18
CA GLY A 245 -0.87 16.08 -13.85
C GLY A 245 0.60 16.44 -13.57
N TYR A 246 1.58 15.77 -14.17
CA TYR A 246 3.01 16.08 -13.93
C TYR A 246 3.46 17.43 -14.51
N GLY A 247 2.73 18.01 -15.47
CA GLY A 247 3.20 19.23 -16.15
C GLY A 247 4.46 18.95 -16.95
N ASN A 248 5.46 19.84 -16.85
CA ASN A 248 6.77 19.60 -17.45
C ASN A 248 7.49 18.49 -16.69
N LEU A 249 7.75 17.39 -17.38
CA LEU A 249 8.33 16.16 -16.85
C LEU A 249 9.69 15.89 -17.50
N VAL A 250 10.63 15.43 -16.69
CA VAL A 250 11.83 14.70 -17.13
C VAL A 250 11.74 13.28 -16.58
N GLU A 251 11.99 12.29 -17.44
CA GLU A 251 12.14 10.88 -17.06
C GLU A 251 13.51 10.37 -17.52
N ILE A 252 14.20 9.66 -16.64
CA ILE A 252 15.53 9.11 -16.91
C ILE A 252 15.53 7.61 -16.60
N ASP A 253 15.91 6.80 -17.59
CA ASP A 253 16.23 5.39 -17.41
C ASP A 253 17.71 5.25 -17.02
N HIS A 254 17.94 4.69 -15.84
CA HIS A 254 19.28 4.45 -15.31
C HIS A 254 19.79 3.05 -15.63
N GLY A 255 18.98 2.22 -16.30
CA GLY A 255 19.22 0.81 -16.48
C GLY A 255 18.90 0.00 -15.23
N ASN A 256 19.06 -1.32 -15.33
CA ASN A 256 18.82 -2.27 -14.22
C ASN A 256 17.41 -2.24 -13.62
N GLY A 257 16.45 -1.61 -14.32
CA GLY A 257 15.06 -1.45 -13.89
C GLY A 257 14.77 -0.14 -13.16
N PHE A 258 15.77 0.72 -12.94
CA PHE A 258 15.59 2.01 -12.27
C PHE A 258 15.19 3.11 -13.25
N VAL A 259 14.09 3.79 -12.94
CA VAL A 259 13.64 4.99 -13.63
C VAL A 259 13.36 6.07 -12.60
N THR A 260 13.76 7.31 -12.89
CA THR A 260 13.40 8.46 -12.06
C THR A 260 12.54 9.45 -12.85
N ARG A 261 11.60 10.11 -12.15
CA ARG A 261 10.74 11.14 -12.71
C ARG A 261 10.86 12.43 -11.91
N TYR A 262 10.85 13.55 -12.63
CA TYR A 262 10.95 14.90 -12.09
C TYR A 262 9.81 15.74 -12.69
N GLY A 263 8.74 15.95 -11.93
CA GLY A 263 7.55 16.67 -12.36
C GLY A 263 7.49 18.12 -11.87
N HIS A 264 6.50 18.83 -12.39
CA HIS A 264 6.12 20.22 -12.08
C HIS A 264 7.18 21.28 -12.46
N ASN A 265 8.11 20.95 -13.34
CA ASN A 265 9.23 21.84 -13.68
C ASN A 265 8.76 23.15 -14.34
N SER A 266 9.50 24.23 -14.13
CA SER A 266 9.32 25.49 -14.87
C SER A 266 9.99 25.44 -16.23
N ALA A 267 11.16 24.81 -16.31
CA ALA A 267 11.93 24.60 -17.52
C ALA A 267 12.57 23.20 -17.55
N VAL A 268 12.64 22.62 -18.75
CA VAL A 268 13.34 21.36 -19.01
C VAL A 268 14.62 21.69 -19.78
N LEU A 269 15.77 21.20 -19.29
CA LEU A 269 17.10 21.57 -19.80
C LEU A 269 17.78 20.43 -20.57
N VAL A 270 17.09 19.31 -20.76
CA VAL A 270 17.57 18.10 -21.44
C VAL A 270 16.58 17.64 -22.50
N THR A 271 17.03 16.77 -23.41
CA THR A 271 16.21 16.21 -24.48
C THR A 271 16.23 14.68 -24.44
N VAL A 272 15.19 14.06 -25.00
CA VAL A 272 15.12 12.60 -25.13
C VAL A 272 16.35 12.03 -25.85
N GLY A 273 16.88 10.92 -25.35
CA GLY A 273 18.10 10.27 -25.85
C GLY A 273 19.40 10.84 -25.29
N MET A 274 19.37 11.95 -24.55
CA MET A 274 20.56 12.52 -23.93
C MET A 274 21.04 11.65 -22.76
N SER A 275 22.34 11.32 -22.74
CA SER A 275 22.97 10.73 -21.56
C SER A 275 23.25 11.81 -20.51
N VAL A 276 22.91 11.53 -19.26
CA VAL A 276 23.11 12.44 -18.13
C VAL A 276 23.94 11.76 -17.03
N LYS A 277 24.71 12.56 -16.31
CA LYS A 277 25.48 12.10 -15.15
C LYS A 277 24.71 12.37 -13.85
N GLN A 278 24.98 11.59 -12.81
CA GLN A 278 24.52 11.93 -11.46
C GLN A 278 24.97 13.36 -11.09
N GLY A 279 24.06 14.15 -10.54
CA GLY A 279 24.30 15.56 -10.16
C GLY A 279 24.21 16.55 -11.31
N GLN A 280 24.02 16.11 -12.56
CA GLN A 280 23.81 17.02 -13.69
C GLN A 280 22.45 17.72 -13.56
N THR A 281 22.42 19.04 -13.73
CA THR A 281 21.16 19.80 -13.78
C THR A 281 20.37 19.43 -15.03
N ILE A 282 19.10 19.06 -14.83
CA ILE A 282 18.21 18.55 -15.89
C ILE A 282 16.95 19.41 -16.08
N ALA A 283 16.55 20.14 -15.05
CA ALA A 283 15.35 20.96 -15.04
C ALA A 283 15.47 22.08 -14.00
N LEU A 284 14.53 23.01 -14.03
CA LEU A 284 14.34 24.03 -13.01
C LEU A 284 12.99 23.83 -12.32
N MET A 285 12.97 23.99 -11.00
CA MET A 285 11.76 23.84 -10.18
C MET A 285 10.68 24.82 -10.61
N GLY A 286 9.42 24.39 -10.56
CA GLY A 286 8.28 25.21 -10.94
C GLY A 286 6.99 24.76 -10.29
N SER A 287 5.88 25.12 -10.94
CA SER A 287 4.53 24.75 -10.51
C SER A 287 3.64 24.53 -11.75
N THR A 288 4.10 23.66 -12.66
CA THR A 288 3.33 23.29 -13.87
C THR A 288 2.48 22.04 -13.64
N GLY A 289 1.42 21.86 -14.44
CA GLY A 289 0.48 20.74 -14.26
C GLY A 289 -0.38 20.88 -13.01
N LYS A 290 -0.64 19.77 -12.32
CA LYS A 290 -1.45 19.72 -11.10
C LYS A 290 -0.56 20.01 -9.89
N SER A 291 -0.30 21.30 -9.63
CA SER A 291 0.56 21.77 -8.55
C SER A 291 -0.07 22.98 -7.84
N THR A 292 0.14 23.10 -6.53
CA THR A 292 -0.38 24.20 -5.70
C THR A 292 0.68 25.22 -5.30
N GLY A 293 1.95 25.00 -5.67
CA GLY A 293 3.08 25.86 -5.35
C GLY A 293 4.40 25.31 -5.90
N ALA A 294 5.49 26.05 -5.76
CA ALA A 294 6.79 25.62 -6.28
C ALA A 294 7.31 24.37 -5.54
N HIS A 295 7.50 23.27 -6.29
CA HIS A 295 8.11 22.03 -5.79
C HIS A 295 8.57 21.15 -6.95
N VAL A 296 9.46 20.19 -6.67
CA VAL A 296 9.68 19.04 -7.54
C VAL A 296 8.88 17.85 -7.02
N HIS A 297 8.09 17.25 -7.89
CA HIS A 297 7.55 15.92 -7.66
C HIS A 297 8.58 14.89 -8.13
N TYR A 298 9.15 14.13 -7.21
CA TYR A 298 10.22 13.19 -7.48
C TYR A 298 9.77 11.74 -7.24
N GLU A 299 9.86 10.91 -8.27
CA GLU A 299 9.61 9.47 -8.15
C GLU A 299 10.89 8.66 -8.39
N VAL A 300 11.00 7.55 -7.68
CA VAL A 300 11.87 6.44 -8.04
C VAL A 300 10.96 5.28 -8.42
N ARG A 301 11.22 4.64 -9.56
CA ARG A 301 10.47 3.48 -10.03
C ARG A 301 11.44 2.32 -10.25
N LEU A 302 11.01 1.13 -9.84
CA LEU A 302 11.75 -0.11 -10.01
C LEU A 302 10.90 -1.09 -10.81
N ASN A 303 11.38 -1.47 -12.00
CA ASN A 303 10.67 -2.32 -12.96
C ASN A 303 9.24 -1.81 -13.27
N GLY A 304 9.09 -0.49 -13.38
CA GLY A 304 7.81 0.18 -13.71
C GLY A 304 6.93 0.51 -12.50
N SER A 305 7.16 -0.10 -11.34
CA SER A 305 6.41 0.18 -10.11
C SER A 305 7.03 1.33 -9.32
N PRO A 306 6.23 2.29 -8.80
CA PRO A 306 6.75 3.35 -7.95
C PRO A 306 7.19 2.79 -6.59
N THR A 307 8.32 3.27 -6.10
CA THR A 307 8.91 2.90 -4.80
C THR A 307 9.11 4.14 -3.94
N ASP A 308 9.16 3.96 -2.62
CA ASP A 308 9.37 5.08 -1.69
C ASP A 308 10.77 5.70 -1.93
N PRO A 309 10.87 6.95 -2.43
CA PRO A 309 12.15 7.57 -2.74
C PRO A 309 13.06 7.68 -1.50
N MET A 310 12.49 7.75 -0.30
CA MET A 310 13.24 7.87 0.95
C MET A 310 14.13 6.65 1.25
N ILE A 311 13.95 5.54 0.53
CA ILE A 311 14.84 4.36 0.64
C ILE A 311 16.22 4.63 0.01
N PHE A 312 16.27 5.54 -0.98
CA PHE A 312 17.45 5.81 -1.79
C PHE A 312 18.15 7.12 -1.39
N LEU A 313 17.39 8.05 -0.84
CA LEU A 313 17.88 9.39 -0.52
C LEU A 313 18.65 9.38 0.81
N PRO A 314 19.78 10.12 0.89
CA PRO A 314 20.54 10.23 2.14
C PRO A 314 19.67 10.76 3.27
N ILE A 315 19.62 10.06 4.40
CA ILE A 315 18.99 10.58 5.63
C ILE A 315 19.89 11.73 6.10
N SER A 316 19.38 12.96 6.15
CA SER A 316 20.10 14.06 6.79
C SER A 316 20.02 13.89 8.31
N ASN A 317 21.16 13.77 8.98
CA ASN A 317 21.25 13.90 10.45
C ASN A 317 21.09 15.35 10.87
#